data_AF-A0A956RVD0-F1
#
_entry.id   AF-A0A956RVD0-F1
#
_cell.length_a   1.000
_cell.length_b   1.000
_cell.length_c   1.000
_cell.angle_alpha   90.00
_cell.angle_beta   90.00
_cell.angle_gamma   90.00
#
_symmetry.space_group_name_H-M   'P 1'
#
loop_
_entity.id
_entity.type
_entity.pdbx_description
1 polymer ?
#
loop_
_entity_poly.entity_id
_entity_poly.type
_entity_poly.pdbx_seq_one_letter_code
_entity_poly.pdbx_strand_id
1 'polypeptide(L)'
;MMQNKPRVFISHAWEDKPLVLEIEQKLETAGVEVWVDHSKLRGGQNLPMRISEALDWCNTLLLVWSGSAAQSHWVNLEWTNAVSLQKLIIPCMKEKVKLPAILTNTLFVDFTDSNKGIADLLNALQVASTQKVTSGRVFSDSIVQAIHGQLARETTIPKMKPPQFEPEIVLRSIAESKLNAAEVKSMLKKHDFYCKTHDWTKEWSNPGGKGIKHNYEKQYDGEVVFDRTTGLYWQQSGAIDYIPYKKAEDYIAKLNRDKFAGYSDWRLPTLEEAMSLMEPTQKNGDLYIDSVFDKTQRWIWTVDKESASRPWFVGFLFGDCGGGSLDDSTYVRAVR
;
A
#
# COMPACT_ATOMS: atom_id res chain seq x y z
N MET A 1 12.35 37.88 -14.14
CA MET A 1 11.56 37.10 -13.17
C MET A 1 11.11 35.84 -13.89
N MET A 2 11.42 34.65 -13.37
CA MET A 2 10.96 33.41 -14.00
C MET A 2 9.45 33.28 -13.80
N GLN A 3 8.66 33.25 -14.89
CA GLN A 3 7.23 32.95 -14.83
C GLN A 3 7.05 31.55 -14.24
N ASN A 4 6.25 31.45 -13.17
CA ASN A 4 5.96 30.17 -12.52
C ASN A 4 4.98 29.39 -13.42
N LYS A 5 5.49 28.40 -14.17
CA LYS A 5 4.67 27.58 -15.05
C LYS A 5 3.72 26.70 -14.22
N PRO A 6 2.44 26.52 -14.61
CA PRO A 6 1.56 25.59 -13.93
C PRO A 6 2.11 24.17 -14.02
N ARG A 7 2.20 23.47 -12.88
CA ARG A 7 2.64 22.07 -12.80
C ARG A 7 1.44 21.18 -12.52
N VAL A 8 1.13 20.31 -13.47
CA VAL A 8 -0.12 19.55 -13.52
C VAL A 8 0.19 18.06 -13.48
N PHE A 9 -0.49 17.33 -12.58
CA PHE A 9 -0.47 15.87 -12.57
C PHE A 9 -1.78 15.32 -13.14
N ILE A 10 -1.71 14.45 -14.16
CA ILE A 10 -2.89 13.83 -14.78
C ILE A 10 -3.13 12.43 -14.22
N SER A 11 -4.16 12.30 -13.38
CA SER A 11 -4.71 11.04 -12.88
C SER A 11 -5.72 10.49 -13.89
N HIS A 12 -5.52 9.26 -14.35
CA HIS A 12 -6.38 8.63 -15.36
C HIS A 12 -6.37 7.10 -15.27
N ALA A 13 -7.43 6.45 -15.76
CA ALA A 13 -7.39 5.01 -15.99
C ALA A 13 -6.65 4.67 -17.29
N TRP A 14 -6.16 3.44 -17.39
CA TRP A 14 -5.44 2.96 -18.57
C TRP A 14 -6.24 3.15 -19.88
N GLU A 15 -7.55 2.92 -19.83
CA GLU A 15 -8.48 3.01 -20.95
C GLU A 15 -8.68 4.46 -21.44
N ASP A 16 -8.23 5.45 -20.67
CA ASP A 16 -8.36 6.88 -20.98
C ASP A 16 -7.12 7.47 -21.65
N LYS A 17 -6.08 6.64 -21.90
CA LYS A 17 -4.83 7.05 -22.54
C LYS A 17 -4.98 7.84 -23.84
N PRO A 18 -5.87 7.48 -24.79
CA PRO A 18 -6.02 8.25 -26.02
C PRO A 18 -6.38 9.72 -25.76
N LEU A 19 -7.28 9.98 -24.82
CA LEU A 19 -7.68 11.33 -24.43
C LEU A 19 -6.56 12.04 -23.65
N VAL A 20 -5.87 11.31 -22.77
CA VAL A 20 -4.80 11.87 -21.93
C VAL A 20 -3.61 12.32 -22.76
N LEU A 21 -3.23 11.57 -23.80
CA LEU A 21 -2.18 11.97 -24.75
C LEU A 21 -2.55 13.26 -25.50
N GLU A 22 -3.82 13.42 -25.86
CA GLU A 22 -4.31 14.64 -26.49
C GLU A 22 -4.23 15.84 -25.52
N ILE A 23 -4.64 15.64 -24.26
CA ILE A 23 -4.55 16.65 -23.21
C ILE A 23 -3.09 17.04 -22.94
N GLU A 24 -2.20 16.07 -22.70
CA GLU A 24 -0.78 16.30 -22.44
C GLU A 24 -0.15 17.15 -23.54
N GLN A 25 -0.25 16.72 -24.79
CA GLN A 25 0.34 17.41 -25.94
C GLN A 25 -0.12 18.87 -26.03
N LYS A 26 -1.42 19.12 -25.78
CA LYS A 26 -2.02 20.46 -25.87
C LYS A 26 -1.61 21.35 -24.71
N LEU A 27 -1.53 20.80 -23.50
CA LEU A 27 -1.06 21.51 -22.30
C LEU A 27 0.42 21.89 -22.42
N GLU A 28 1.28 20.96 -22.87
CA GLU A 28 2.70 21.23 -23.10
C GLU A 28 2.92 22.31 -24.15
N THR A 29 2.16 22.26 -25.25
CA THR A 29 2.19 23.31 -26.30
C THR A 29 1.78 24.69 -25.75
N ALA A 30 0.89 24.73 -24.76
CA ALA A 30 0.47 25.94 -24.06
C ALA A 30 1.45 26.37 -22.95
N GLY A 31 2.57 25.67 -22.75
CA GLY A 31 3.61 26.01 -21.78
C GLY A 31 3.32 25.53 -20.35
N VAL A 32 2.36 24.62 -20.16
CA VAL A 32 2.09 23.94 -18.89
C VAL A 32 3.08 22.78 -18.73
N GLU A 33 3.65 22.62 -17.54
CA GLU A 33 4.45 21.44 -17.22
C GLU A 33 3.50 20.33 -16.80
N VAL A 34 3.56 19.20 -17.50
CA VAL A 34 2.67 18.07 -17.28
C VAL A 34 3.46 16.88 -16.76
N TRP A 35 2.91 16.24 -15.73
CA TRP A 35 3.30 14.92 -15.27
C TRP A 35 2.15 13.98 -15.59
N VAL A 36 2.39 13.04 -16.51
CA VAL A 36 1.46 11.95 -16.80
C VAL A 36 2.17 10.63 -16.59
N ASP A 37 1.52 9.70 -15.90
CA ASP A 37 2.04 8.35 -15.86
C ASP A 37 1.65 7.56 -17.13
N HIS A 38 2.51 7.62 -18.15
CA HIS A 38 2.32 6.85 -19.39
C HIS A 38 2.75 5.39 -19.32
N SER A 39 3.28 4.92 -18.17
CA SER A 39 3.99 3.65 -18.12
C SER A 39 3.07 2.41 -18.27
N LYS A 40 3.52 1.44 -19.08
CA LYS A 40 3.34 0.02 -18.74
C LYS A 40 4.36 -0.24 -17.64
N LEU A 41 3.93 -0.26 -16.39
CA LEU A 41 4.82 -0.64 -15.30
C LEU A 41 5.27 -2.08 -15.56
N ARG A 42 6.57 -2.26 -15.80
CA ARG A 42 7.22 -3.58 -15.75
C ARG A 42 7.44 -3.90 -14.26
N GLY A 43 7.33 -5.17 -13.87
CA GLY A 43 7.52 -5.61 -12.48
C GLY A 43 8.79 -5.00 -11.88
N GLY A 44 8.63 -4.29 -10.74
CA GLY A 44 9.72 -3.60 -10.04
C GLY A 44 9.73 -2.06 -10.10
N GLN A 45 8.71 -1.38 -10.62
CA GLN A 45 8.59 0.09 -10.54
C GLN A 45 7.66 0.54 -9.39
N ASN A 46 8.16 1.40 -8.49
CA ASN A 46 7.50 1.86 -7.26
C ASN A 46 6.48 3.00 -7.51
N LEU A 47 5.20 2.64 -7.57
CA LEU A 47 4.09 3.52 -7.94
C LEU A 47 3.66 4.52 -6.84
N PRO A 48 3.65 4.20 -5.53
CA PRO A 48 3.30 5.18 -4.49
C PRO A 48 4.34 6.29 -4.31
N MET A 49 5.62 6.01 -4.58
CA MET A 49 6.65 7.05 -4.66
C MET A 49 6.36 8.02 -5.81
N ARG A 50 5.94 7.52 -6.98
CA ARG A 50 5.57 8.37 -8.12
C ARG A 50 4.32 9.20 -7.87
N ILE A 51 3.31 8.67 -7.15
CA ILE A 51 2.14 9.44 -6.75
C ILE A 51 2.54 10.53 -5.75
N SER A 52 3.35 10.21 -4.74
CA SER A 52 3.86 11.20 -3.79
C SER A 52 4.71 12.27 -4.48
N GLU A 53 5.63 11.88 -5.35
CA GLU A 53 6.48 12.80 -6.13
C GLU A 53 5.64 13.67 -7.06
N ALA A 54 4.68 13.08 -7.77
CA ALA A 54 3.78 13.81 -8.67
C ALA A 54 2.90 14.78 -7.89
N LEU A 55 2.38 14.39 -6.72
CA LEU A 55 1.59 15.26 -5.85
C LEU A 55 2.45 16.34 -5.18
N ASP A 56 3.67 16.05 -4.74
CA ASP A 56 4.60 17.06 -4.19
C ASP A 56 5.01 18.08 -5.25
N TRP A 57 5.27 17.59 -6.47
CA TRP A 57 5.65 18.40 -7.61
C TRP A 57 4.47 19.22 -8.14
N CYS A 58 3.26 18.67 -8.25
CA CYS A 58 2.15 19.37 -8.87
C CYS A 58 1.47 20.37 -7.93
N ASN A 59 0.83 21.38 -8.55
CA ASN A 59 -0.07 22.30 -7.88
C ASN A 59 -1.54 21.91 -8.10
N THR A 60 -1.79 21.24 -9.23
CA THR A 60 -3.12 20.88 -9.69
C THR A 60 -3.11 19.41 -10.13
N LEU A 61 -4.09 18.65 -9.67
CA LEU A 61 -4.40 17.32 -10.17
C LEU A 61 -5.55 17.42 -11.17
N LEU A 62 -5.33 16.98 -12.41
CA LEU A 62 -6.40 16.73 -13.37
C LEU A 62 -6.88 15.31 -13.19
N LEU A 63 -8.16 15.16 -12.84
CA LEU A 63 -8.78 13.86 -12.64
C LEU A 63 -9.59 13.50 -13.88
N VAL A 64 -9.00 12.76 -14.81
CA VAL A 64 -9.73 12.26 -15.98
C VAL A 64 -10.70 11.18 -15.52
N TRP A 65 -12.00 11.48 -15.60
CA TRP A 65 -13.05 10.69 -14.99
C TRP A 65 -13.90 9.98 -16.04
N SER A 66 -13.93 8.65 -15.92
CA SER A 66 -14.65 7.69 -16.73
C SER A 66 -15.16 6.55 -15.83
N GLY A 67 -15.92 5.61 -16.38
CA GLY A 67 -16.38 4.42 -15.67
C GLY A 67 -15.21 3.53 -15.25
N SER A 68 -14.14 3.49 -16.05
CA SER A 68 -12.88 2.81 -15.71
C SER A 68 -12.13 3.54 -14.59
N ALA A 69 -12.06 4.87 -14.65
CA ALA A 69 -11.42 5.68 -13.61
C ALA A 69 -12.12 5.53 -12.25
N ALA A 70 -13.46 5.49 -12.24
CA ALA A 70 -14.24 5.30 -11.02
C ALA A 70 -13.98 3.95 -10.33
N GLN A 71 -13.64 2.91 -11.09
CA GLN A 71 -13.33 1.57 -10.59
C GLN A 71 -11.84 1.34 -10.34
N SER A 72 -10.97 2.26 -10.76
CA SER A 72 -9.53 2.12 -10.63
C SER A 72 -9.06 2.40 -9.21
N HIS A 73 -8.37 1.42 -8.60
CA HIS A 73 -7.75 1.59 -7.29
C HIS A 73 -6.70 2.71 -7.30
N TRP A 74 -5.91 2.81 -8.37
CA TRP A 74 -4.84 3.81 -8.50
C TRP A 74 -5.37 5.23 -8.62
N VAL A 75 -6.38 5.44 -9.46
CA VAL A 75 -7.06 6.73 -9.58
C VAL A 75 -7.65 7.13 -8.23
N ASN A 76 -8.25 6.17 -7.51
CA ASN A 76 -8.77 6.41 -6.16
C ASN A 76 -7.69 6.85 -5.17
N LEU A 77 -6.52 6.21 -5.14
CA LEU A 77 -5.42 6.64 -4.29
C LEU A 77 -4.92 8.05 -4.66
N GLU A 78 -4.81 8.36 -5.94
CA GLU A 78 -4.33 9.66 -6.42
C GLU A 78 -5.25 10.81 -6.01
N TRP A 79 -6.56 10.71 -6.29
CA TRP A 79 -7.48 11.81 -5.97
C TRP A 79 -7.75 11.92 -4.46
N THR A 80 -7.80 10.81 -3.72
CA THR A 80 -7.98 10.85 -2.25
C THR A 80 -6.77 11.46 -1.53
N ASN A 81 -5.55 11.15 -1.99
CA ASN A 81 -4.34 11.81 -1.49
C ASN A 81 -4.30 13.29 -1.87
N ALA A 82 -4.71 13.65 -3.09
CA ALA A 82 -4.83 15.05 -3.48
C ALA A 82 -5.81 15.84 -2.61
N VAL A 83 -6.97 15.26 -2.26
CA VAL A 83 -7.91 15.85 -1.29
C VAL A 83 -7.25 16.04 0.07
N SER A 84 -6.56 15.01 0.57
CA SER A 84 -5.89 15.04 1.88
C SER A 84 -4.78 16.09 1.95
N LEU A 85 -4.09 16.31 0.84
CA LEU A 85 -3.04 17.32 0.67
C LEU A 85 -3.57 18.70 0.26
N GLN A 86 -4.90 18.89 0.22
CA GLN A 86 -5.55 20.14 -0.19
C GLN A 86 -5.09 20.65 -1.58
N LYS A 87 -4.79 19.73 -2.49
CA LYS A 87 -4.44 20.07 -3.88
C LYS A 87 -5.68 20.55 -4.62
N LEU A 88 -5.48 21.44 -5.60
CA LEU A 88 -6.55 21.80 -6.53
C LEU A 88 -6.83 20.57 -7.41
N ILE A 89 -8.07 20.08 -7.40
CA ILE A 89 -8.53 18.99 -8.26
C ILE A 89 -9.45 19.58 -9.33
N ILE A 90 -9.16 19.33 -10.59
CA ILE A 90 -10.03 19.66 -11.72
C ILE A 90 -10.52 18.33 -12.33
N PRO A 91 -11.78 17.93 -12.08
CA PRO A 91 -12.36 16.78 -12.74
C PRO A 91 -12.54 17.04 -14.23
N CYS A 92 -12.07 16.12 -15.07
CA CYS A 92 -12.17 16.13 -16.53
C CYS A 92 -13.07 14.96 -16.96
N MET A 93 -14.35 15.24 -17.16
CA MET A 93 -15.38 14.22 -17.39
C MET A 93 -15.36 13.74 -18.85
N LYS A 94 -14.83 12.53 -19.10
CA LYS A 94 -14.86 11.91 -20.44
C LYS A 94 -16.27 11.43 -20.80
N GLU A 95 -17.03 11.01 -19.80
CA GLU A 95 -18.39 10.49 -19.93
C GLU A 95 -19.21 10.76 -18.65
N LYS A 96 -20.53 10.57 -18.72
CA LYS A 96 -21.44 10.87 -17.61
C LYS A 96 -21.38 9.78 -16.54
N VAL A 97 -20.44 9.93 -15.60
CA VAL A 97 -20.25 9.04 -14.45
C VAL A 97 -20.34 9.84 -13.16
N LYS A 98 -20.99 9.29 -12.14
CA LYS A 98 -21.14 9.97 -10.85
C LYS A 98 -19.75 10.16 -10.21
N LEU A 99 -19.43 11.39 -9.81
CA LEU A 99 -18.23 11.68 -9.05
C LEU A 99 -18.33 11.14 -7.61
N PRO A 100 -17.19 10.91 -6.93
CA PRO A 100 -17.17 10.62 -5.50
C PRO A 100 -17.91 11.70 -4.71
N ALA A 101 -18.51 11.33 -3.57
CA ALA A 101 -19.37 12.24 -2.80
C ALA A 101 -18.70 13.57 -2.45
N ILE A 102 -17.40 13.54 -2.14
CA ILE A 102 -16.60 14.71 -1.79
C ILE A 102 -16.32 15.65 -2.97
N LEU A 103 -16.44 15.16 -4.21
CA LEU A 103 -16.26 15.93 -5.45
C LEU A 103 -17.60 16.25 -6.14
N THR A 104 -18.74 15.89 -5.54
CA THR A 104 -20.05 16.06 -6.18
C THR A 104 -20.43 17.53 -6.41
N ASN A 105 -19.90 18.45 -5.59
CA ASN A 105 -20.11 19.89 -5.73
C ASN A 105 -18.94 20.61 -6.42
N THR A 106 -18.02 19.88 -7.04
CA THR A 106 -16.88 20.44 -7.77
C THR A 106 -17.26 20.67 -9.23
N LEU A 107 -16.98 21.86 -9.76
CA LEU A 107 -17.12 22.13 -11.20
C LEU A 107 -16.15 21.25 -11.97
N PHE A 108 -16.60 20.70 -13.09
CA PHE A 108 -15.82 19.82 -13.95
C PHE A 108 -15.67 20.40 -15.35
N VAL A 109 -14.63 19.96 -16.06
CA VAL A 109 -14.46 20.21 -17.49
C VAL A 109 -15.08 19.04 -18.25
N ASP A 110 -15.98 19.32 -19.18
CA ASP A 110 -16.62 18.31 -20.02
C ASP A 110 -15.71 17.95 -21.21
N PHE A 111 -15.34 16.68 -21.30
CA PHE A 111 -14.51 16.09 -22.35
C PHE A 111 -15.29 15.16 -23.28
N THR A 112 -16.62 15.21 -23.28
CA THR A 112 -17.43 14.55 -24.33
C THR A 112 -17.18 15.15 -25.72
N ASP A 113 -16.69 16.39 -25.79
CA ASP A 113 -16.05 17.01 -26.95
C ASP A 113 -14.62 17.44 -26.55
N SER A 114 -13.60 16.77 -27.11
CA SER A 114 -12.22 16.97 -26.69
C SER A 114 -11.70 18.38 -27.00
N ASN A 115 -12.07 18.97 -28.14
CA ASN A 115 -11.62 20.30 -28.53
C ASN A 115 -12.16 21.36 -27.58
N LYS A 116 -13.45 21.26 -27.24
CA LYS A 116 -14.07 22.16 -26.25
C LYS A 116 -13.47 21.95 -24.85
N GLY A 117 -13.31 20.70 -24.43
CA GLY A 117 -12.74 20.36 -23.13
C GLY A 117 -11.31 20.89 -22.95
N ILE A 118 -10.47 20.80 -23.98
CA ILE A 118 -9.10 21.38 -23.97
C ILE A 118 -9.14 22.90 -23.79
N ALA A 119 -10.02 23.59 -24.52
CA ALA A 119 -10.15 25.04 -24.41
C ALA A 119 -10.60 25.48 -23.00
N ASP A 120 -11.61 24.79 -22.46
CA ASP A 120 -12.14 25.05 -21.11
C ASP A 120 -11.10 24.75 -20.02
N LEU A 121 -10.32 23.67 -20.19
CA LEU A 121 -9.23 23.30 -19.28
C LEU A 121 -8.10 24.34 -19.26
N LEU A 122 -7.67 24.82 -20.42
CA LEU A 122 -6.64 25.86 -20.52
C LEU A 122 -7.08 27.15 -19.82
N ASN A 123 -8.35 27.54 -19.99
CA ASN A 123 -8.92 28.68 -19.28
C ASN A 123 -8.90 28.46 -17.75
N ALA A 124 -9.31 27.28 -17.28
CA ALA A 124 -9.30 26.94 -15.86
C ALA A 124 -7.89 27.01 -15.24
N LEU A 125 -6.86 26.52 -15.96
CA LEU A 125 -5.47 26.56 -15.50
C LEU A 125 -4.89 27.98 -15.47
N GLN A 126 -5.26 28.84 -16.44
CA GLN A 126 -4.85 30.25 -16.43
C GLN A 126 -5.43 31.01 -15.22
N VAL A 127 -6.72 30.80 -14.91
CA VAL A 127 -7.36 31.39 -13.73
C VAL A 127 -6.72 30.90 -12.43
N ALA A 128 -6.39 29.60 -12.34
CA ALA A 128 -5.72 29.04 -11.17
C ALA A 128 -4.29 29.57 -10.97
N SER A 129 -3.56 29.84 -12.05
CA SER A 129 -2.16 30.32 -11.99
C SER A 129 -2.02 31.79 -11.59
N THR A 130 -3.04 32.60 -11.86
CA THR A 130 -3.07 34.04 -11.48
C THR A 130 -3.46 34.26 -10.01
N GLN A 131 -3.97 33.23 -9.33
CA GLN A 131 -4.30 33.25 -7.91
C GLN A 131 -3.23 32.52 -7.06
N LYS A 132 -2.05 33.12 -6.82
CA LYS A 132 -1.10 32.63 -5.78
C LYS A 132 -0.66 33.72 -4.80
N VAL A 133 -1.05 33.50 -3.53
CA VAL A 133 -0.52 34.05 -2.26
C VAL A 133 -0.68 35.57 -2.04
N THR A 134 -1.81 35.97 -1.46
CA THR A 134 -1.75 36.92 -0.33
C THR A 134 -1.76 36.11 0.96
N SER A 135 -0.60 36.00 1.60
CA SER A 135 -0.57 35.79 3.04
C SER A 135 -1.37 36.94 3.68
N GLY A 136 -2.41 36.60 4.44
CA GLY A 136 -3.20 37.56 5.21
C GLY A 136 -4.27 38.31 4.41
N ARG A 137 -5.40 37.65 4.15
CA ARG A 137 -6.71 38.30 4.32
C ARG A 137 -7.60 37.36 5.12
N VAL A 138 -7.82 37.76 6.37
CA VAL A 138 -8.98 37.42 7.18
C VAL A 138 -10.20 37.58 6.26
N PHE A 139 -10.97 36.51 6.07
CA PHE A 139 -12.33 36.65 5.53
C PHE A 139 -13.04 37.68 6.40
N SER A 140 -13.60 38.73 5.80
CA SER A 140 -14.36 39.75 6.53
C SER A 140 -15.32 39.06 7.50
N ASP A 141 -15.35 39.53 8.76
CA ASP A 141 -16.07 38.92 9.87
C ASP A 141 -17.55 38.57 9.55
N SER A 142 -18.16 39.24 8.58
CA SER A 142 -19.51 38.97 8.08
C SER A 142 -19.69 37.61 7.38
N ILE A 143 -18.68 37.06 6.71
CA ILE A 143 -18.79 35.75 6.02
C ILE A 143 -18.54 34.60 7.00
N VAL A 144 -17.60 34.78 7.95
CA VAL A 144 -17.36 33.81 9.03
C VAL A 144 -18.58 33.72 9.94
N GLN A 145 -19.24 34.84 10.26
CA GLN A 145 -20.49 34.82 11.01
C GLN A 145 -21.67 34.22 10.23
N ALA A 146 -21.74 34.39 8.91
CA ALA A 146 -22.78 33.76 8.10
C ALA A 146 -22.63 32.23 8.02
N ILE A 147 -21.40 31.71 7.95
CA ILE A 147 -21.13 30.26 7.93
C ILE A 147 -21.33 29.63 9.32
N HIS A 148 -20.90 30.32 10.40
CA HIS A 148 -21.10 29.84 11.76
C HIS A 148 -22.57 29.91 12.22
N GLY A 149 -23.35 30.87 11.69
CA GLY A 149 -24.77 31.06 12.02
C GLY A 149 -25.71 29.98 11.46
N GLN A 150 -25.26 29.16 10.50
CA GLN A 150 -26.09 28.13 9.85
C GLN A 150 -25.75 26.69 10.27
N LEU A 151 -24.77 26.50 11.17
CA LEU A 151 -24.36 25.19 11.71
C LEU A 151 -24.70 24.99 13.19
N ALA A 152 -25.45 25.91 13.81
CA ALA A 152 -25.94 25.79 15.18
C ALA A 152 -27.43 25.40 15.20
N ARG A 153 -27.77 24.23 14.65
CA ARG A 153 -28.91 23.44 15.14
C ARG A 153 -28.43 22.01 15.34
N GLU A 154 -28.42 21.65 16.61
CA GLU A 154 -27.95 20.40 17.18
C GLU A 154 -28.41 19.19 16.36
N THR A 155 -27.45 18.50 15.77
CA THR A 155 -27.42 17.06 15.87
C THR A 155 -26.04 16.70 16.38
N THR A 156 -25.99 16.21 17.61
CA THR A 156 -24.81 15.50 18.13
C THR A 156 -24.54 14.34 17.19
N ILE A 157 -23.68 14.55 16.20
CA ILE A 157 -23.07 13.49 15.42
C ILE A 157 -22.21 12.72 16.43
N PRO A 158 -22.49 11.43 16.70
CA PRO A 158 -21.58 10.65 17.52
C PRO A 158 -20.24 10.71 16.81
N LYS A 159 -19.15 11.01 17.55
CA LYS A 159 -17.80 10.77 17.03
C LYS A 159 -17.74 9.29 16.67
N MET A 160 -17.99 8.95 15.41
CA MET A 160 -17.66 7.63 14.90
C MET A 160 -16.16 7.57 14.98
N LYS A 161 -15.65 6.80 15.94
CA LYS A 161 -14.31 6.24 15.87
C LYS A 161 -14.15 5.71 14.44
N PRO A 162 -13.05 6.01 13.73
CA PRO A 162 -12.72 5.30 12.51
C PRO A 162 -12.92 3.81 12.78
N PRO A 163 -13.47 2.99 11.87
CA PRO A 163 -13.58 1.57 12.13
C PRO A 163 -12.18 1.07 12.46
N GLN A 164 -11.93 0.82 13.76
CA GLN A 164 -10.68 0.25 14.21
C GLN A 164 -10.79 -1.19 13.74
N PHE A 165 -10.09 -1.49 12.66
CA PHE A 165 -9.83 -2.86 12.31
C PHE A 165 -9.00 -3.44 13.47
N GLU A 166 -9.67 -4.20 14.33
CA GLU A 166 -9.04 -4.97 15.39
C GLU A 166 -8.83 -6.39 14.85
N PRO A 167 -7.58 -6.87 14.76
CA PRO A 167 -7.32 -8.21 14.28
C PRO A 167 -7.91 -9.22 15.26
N GLU A 168 -8.47 -10.31 14.73
CA GLU A 168 -8.99 -11.43 15.53
C GLU A 168 -7.87 -12.08 16.35
N ILE A 169 -6.66 -12.09 15.81
CA ILE A 169 -5.47 -12.66 16.43
C ILE A 169 -4.34 -11.63 16.45
N VAL A 170 -3.90 -11.26 17.64
CA VAL A 170 -2.71 -10.41 17.81
C VAL A 170 -1.48 -11.30 18.00
N LEU A 171 -0.51 -11.15 17.10
CA LEU A 171 0.78 -11.84 17.15
C LEU A 171 1.87 -10.89 17.65
N ARG A 172 2.91 -11.44 18.29
CA ARG A 172 4.06 -10.65 18.73
C ARG A 172 4.83 -10.09 17.54
N SER A 173 5.06 -8.79 17.55
CA SER A 173 5.87 -8.06 16.56
C SER A 173 7.26 -7.66 17.07
N ILE A 174 7.55 -7.86 18.36
CA ILE A 174 8.84 -7.52 18.99
C ILE A 174 9.77 -8.72 18.94
N ALA A 175 10.99 -8.55 18.43
CA ALA A 175 11.99 -9.60 18.28
C ALA A 175 12.52 -10.16 19.62
N GLU A 176 12.82 -11.45 19.64
CA GLU A 176 13.44 -12.16 20.76
C GLU A 176 14.81 -12.74 20.35
N SER A 177 15.84 -12.41 21.14
CA SER A 177 17.23 -12.80 20.83
C SER A 177 17.65 -14.15 21.41
N LYS A 178 16.81 -14.75 22.27
CA LYS A 178 17.03 -16.02 22.97
C LYS A 178 15.72 -16.79 23.17
N LEU A 179 14.96 -16.97 22.10
CA LEU A 179 13.68 -17.69 22.11
C LEU A 179 13.94 -19.20 22.16
N ASN A 180 13.73 -19.82 23.31
CA ASN A 180 14.09 -21.21 23.56
C ASN A 180 12.98 -22.22 23.19
N ALA A 181 13.31 -23.51 23.16
CA ALA A 181 12.39 -24.58 22.77
C ALA A 181 11.07 -24.61 23.56
N ALA A 182 11.10 -24.34 24.87
CA ALA A 182 9.89 -24.35 25.70
C ALA A 182 8.97 -23.16 25.37
N GLU A 183 9.55 -21.99 25.13
CA GLU A 183 8.83 -20.79 24.69
C GLU A 183 8.21 -20.98 23.31
N VAL A 184 8.97 -21.54 22.35
CA VAL A 184 8.45 -21.88 21.02
C VAL A 184 7.30 -22.87 21.12
N LYS A 185 7.44 -23.94 21.93
CA LYS A 185 6.35 -24.91 22.16
C LYS A 185 5.10 -24.25 22.74
N SER A 186 5.28 -23.34 23.69
CA SER A 186 4.19 -22.60 24.32
C SER A 186 3.49 -21.70 23.31
N MET A 187 4.24 -21.00 22.47
CA MET A 187 3.71 -20.16 21.39
C MET A 187 2.90 -20.97 20.39
N LEU A 188 3.45 -22.10 19.91
CA LEU A 188 2.76 -22.97 18.95
C LEU A 188 1.45 -23.52 19.51
N LYS A 189 1.43 -23.92 20.79
CA LYS A 189 0.20 -24.38 21.45
C LYS A 189 -0.81 -23.27 21.70
N LYS A 190 -0.35 -22.07 22.06
CA LYS A 190 -1.21 -20.91 22.37
C LYS A 190 -2.09 -20.54 21.16
N HIS A 191 -1.53 -20.58 19.96
CA HIS A 191 -2.23 -20.22 18.72
C HIS A 191 -2.66 -21.44 17.88
N ASP A 192 -2.46 -22.66 18.40
CA ASP A 192 -2.71 -23.92 17.70
C ASP A 192 -1.98 -24.03 16.35
N PHE A 193 -0.81 -23.40 16.23
CA PHE A 193 0.00 -23.44 15.01
C PHE A 193 0.53 -24.84 14.76
N TYR A 194 0.40 -25.29 13.52
CA TYR A 194 0.97 -26.55 13.09
C TYR A 194 2.50 -26.46 13.04
N CYS A 195 3.17 -27.48 13.57
CA CYS A 195 4.59 -27.70 13.36
C CYS A 195 4.87 -29.19 13.36
N LYS A 196 5.31 -29.72 12.22
CA LYS A 196 5.64 -31.13 12.05
C LYS A 196 6.75 -31.56 13.00
N THR A 197 6.66 -32.80 13.45
CA THR A 197 7.69 -33.41 14.28
C THR A 197 8.74 -34.08 13.42
N HIS A 198 9.99 -33.70 13.64
CA HIS A 198 11.21 -34.33 13.15
C HIS A 198 12.14 -34.57 14.34
N ASP A 199 13.22 -35.33 14.14
CA ASP A 199 14.18 -35.63 15.21
C ASP A 199 14.76 -34.35 15.86
N TRP A 200 14.92 -33.30 15.07
CA TRP A 200 15.45 -32.00 15.52
C TRP A 200 14.38 -31.02 16.00
N THR A 201 13.07 -31.26 15.79
CA THR A 201 11.99 -30.37 16.27
C THR A 201 11.18 -30.94 17.43
N LYS A 202 11.49 -32.16 17.88
CA LYS A 202 10.76 -32.92 18.92
C LYS A 202 10.47 -32.14 20.21
N GLU A 203 11.32 -31.19 20.57
CA GLU A 203 11.20 -30.44 21.82
C GLU A 203 10.10 -29.37 21.73
N TRP A 204 9.90 -28.76 20.55
CA TRP A 204 8.97 -27.65 20.34
C TRP A 204 7.82 -27.91 19.38
N SER A 205 7.81 -29.02 18.63
CA SER A 205 6.79 -29.31 17.62
C SER A 205 5.34 -29.35 18.16
N ASN A 206 4.39 -29.11 17.25
CA ASN A 206 2.95 -29.21 17.48
C ASN A 206 2.25 -29.87 16.28
N PRO A 207 2.45 -31.19 16.06
CA PRO A 207 1.97 -31.87 14.86
C PRO A 207 0.44 -32.00 14.80
N GLY A 208 -0.26 -31.77 15.92
CA GLY A 208 -1.72 -31.74 15.97
C GLY A 208 -2.34 -30.36 15.79
N GLY A 209 -1.50 -29.32 15.63
CA GLY A 209 -1.97 -27.95 15.45
C GLY A 209 -2.79 -27.80 14.18
N LYS A 210 -3.90 -27.06 14.25
CA LYS A 210 -4.81 -26.86 13.11
C LYS A 210 -4.45 -25.63 12.27
N GLY A 211 -3.50 -24.82 12.72
CA GLY A 211 -3.22 -23.51 12.16
C GLY A 211 -4.34 -22.51 12.46
N ILE A 212 -4.27 -21.35 11.85
CA ILE A 212 -5.30 -20.32 11.97
C ILE A 212 -6.09 -20.20 10.67
N LYS A 213 -7.37 -19.84 10.79
CA LYS A 213 -8.22 -19.62 9.63
C LYS A 213 -7.99 -18.20 9.13
N HIS A 214 -7.17 -18.07 8.08
CA HIS A 214 -6.87 -16.78 7.50
C HIS A 214 -8.01 -16.21 6.65
N ASN A 215 -8.00 -14.89 6.50
CA ASN A 215 -8.83 -14.13 5.58
C ASN A 215 -7.90 -13.25 4.74
N TYR A 216 -7.29 -13.88 3.76
CA TYR A 216 -6.30 -13.27 2.89
C TYR A 216 -6.95 -12.43 1.79
N GLU A 217 -6.43 -11.23 1.61
CA GLU A 217 -6.77 -10.32 0.53
C GLU A 217 -5.50 -9.93 -0.21
N LYS A 218 -5.42 -10.28 -1.50
CA LYS A 218 -4.35 -9.80 -2.36
C LYS A 218 -4.57 -8.33 -2.66
N GLN A 219 -3.54 -7.53 -2.48
CA GLN A 219 -3.51 -6.10 -2.77
C GLN A 219 -2.30 -5.79 -3.65
N TYR A 220 -2.27 -4.57 -4.22
CA TYR A 220 -1.13 -4.09 -5.03
C TYR A 220 -0.78 -5.04 -6.19
N ASP A 221 -1.77 -5.33 -7.03
CA ASP A 221 -1.63 -6.29 -8.16
C ASP A 221 -1.14 -7.69 -7.73
N GLY A 222 -1.41 -8.06 -6.47
CA GLY A 222 -1.01 -9.33 -5.90
C GLY A 222 0.42 -9.36 -5.36
N GLU A 223 1.11 -8.23 -5.25
CA GLU A 223 2.44 -8.15 -4.64
C GLU A 223 2.40 -8.23 -3.10
N VAL A 224 1.26 -7.92 -2.48
CA VAL A 224 1.06 -7.96 -1.03
C VAL A 224 -0.18 -8.79 -0.70
N VAL A 225 -0.09 -9.54 0.39
CA VAL A 225 -1.21 -10.25 1.00
C VAL A 225 -1.52 -9.58 2.33
N PHE A 226 -2.70 -8.97 2.45
CA PHE A 226 -3.25 -8.51 3.71
C PHE A 226 -4.02 -9.65 4.37
N ASP A 227 -3.66 -10.05 5.57
CA ASP A 227 -4.43 -11.00 6.35
C ASP A 227 -5.33 -10.28 7.36
N ARG A 228 -6.64 -10.28 7.11
CA ARG A 228 -7.63 -9.66 7.99
C ARG A 228 -7.77 -10.35 9.34
N THR A 229 -7.20 -11.54 9.50
CA THR A 229 -7.24 -12.28 10.77
C THR A 229 -6.20 -11.76 11.74
N THR A 230 -4.98 -11.53 11.23
CA THR A 230 -3.82 -11.11 12.02
C THR A 230 -3.56 -9.61 11.94
N GLY A 231 -4.11 -8.95 10.92
CA GLY A 231 -3.86 -7.55 10.61
C GLY A 231 -2.51 -7.27 9.97
N LEU A 232 -1.78 -8.32 9.59
CA LEU A 232 -0.45 -8.22 9.02
C LEU A 232 -0.52 -8.10 7.50
N TYR A 233 0.40 -7.32 6.95
CA TYR A 233 0.65 -7.30 5.52
C TYR A 233 1.93 -8.06 5.23
N TRP A 234 1.87 -8.94 4.24
CA TRP A 234 2.97 -9.80 3.85
C TRP A 234 3.36 -9.52 2.42
N GLN A 235 4.65 -9.56 2.10
CA GLN A 235 5.05 -9.74 0.71
C GLN A 235 4.44 -11.03 0.17
N GLN A 236 3.73 -10.95 -0.96
CA GLN A 236 3.14 -12.13 -1.60
C GLN A 236 4.22 -13.03 -2.21
N SER A 237 5.27 -12.43 -2.77
CA SER A 237 6.51 -13.08 -3.17
C SER A 237 7.68 -12.35 -2.51
N GLY A 238 8.56 -13.10 -1.87
CA GLY A 238 9.71 -12.58 -1.15
C GLY A 238 10.96 -12.43 -2.02
N ALA A 239 12.13 -12.58 -1.41
CA ALA A 239 13.40 -12.66 -2.14
C ALA A 239 13.40 -13.83 -3.13
N ILE A 240 13.95 -13.60 -4.33
CA ILE A 240 14.10 -14.63 -5.38
C ILE A 240 15.34 -15.49 -5.13
N ASP A 241 16.38 -14.90 -4.54
CA ASP A 241 17.63 -15.57 -4.22
C ASP A 241 17.69 -15.96 -2.75
N TYR A 242 18.53 -16.95 -2.44
CA TYR A 242 18.92 -17.23 -1.08
C TYR A 242 19.79 -16.11 -0.53
N ILE A 243 19.43 -15.60 0.64
CA ILE A 243 20.07 -14.49 1.32
C ILE A 243 20.70 -15.02 2.62
N PRO A 244 22.03 -14.85 2.82
CA PRO A 244 22.65 -15.10 4.11
C PRO A 244 21.98 -14.30 5.21
N TYR A 245 21.83 -14.85 6.42
CA TYR A 245 21.12 -14.13 7.50
C TYR A 245 21.68 -12.72 7.75
N LYS A 246 23.01 -12.58 7.69
CA LYS A 246 23.71 -11.28 7.85
C LYS A 246 23.29 -10.21 6.82
N LYS A 247 22.73 -10.60 5.68
CA LYS A 247 22.24 -9.73 4.61
C LYS A 247 20.71 -9.63 4.55
N ALA A 248 19.99 -10.32 5.44
CA ALA A 248 18.53 -10.27 5.46
C ALA A 248 18.03 -8.85 5.74
N GLU A 249 18.69 -8.12 6.64
CA GLU A 249 18.40 -6.70 6.91
C GLU A 249 18.72 -5.80 5.71
N ASP A 250 19.71 -6.13 4.87
CA ASP A 250 19.97 -5.35 3.65
C ASP A 250 18.82 -5.46 2.65
N TYR A 251 18.18 -6.64 2.58
CA TYR A 251 16.98 -6.86 1.77
C TYR A 251 15.80 -6.03 2.31
N ILE A 252 15.57 -6.04 3.63
CA ILE A 252 14.57 -5.20 4.28
C ILE A 252 14.83 -3.71 4.06
N ALA A 253 16.08 -3.26 4.28
CA ALA A 253 16.49 -1.89 4.05
C ALA A 253 16.31 -1.48 2.60
N LYS A 254 16.54 -2.40 1.65
CA LYS A 254 16.22 -2.19 0.23
C LYS A 254 14.73 -2.04 0.01
N LEU A 255 13.89 -2.94 0.53
CA LEU A 255 12.43 -2.82 0.41
C LEU A 255 11.92 -1.48 0.93
N ASN A 256 12.42 -1.05 2.09
CA ASN A 256 11.98 0.17 2.75
C ASN A 256 12.46 1.43 2.02
N ARG A 257 13.73 1.45 1.58
CA ARG A 257 14.27 2.53 0.75
C ARG A 257 13.51 2.64 -0.57
N ASP A 258 13.20 1.50 -1.17
CA ASP A 258 12.48 1.40 -2.42
C ASP A 258 10.96 1.45 -2.23
N LYS A 259 10.47 1.84 -1.04
CA LYS A 259 9.07 1.88 -0.60
C LYS A 259 8.17 0.81 -1.23
N PHE A 260 8.54 -0.46 -1.11
CA PHE A 260 7.81 -1.57 -1.71
C PHE A 260 6.32 -1.54 -1.31
N ALA A 261 5.43 -1.65 -2.30
CA ALA A 261 3.97 -1.47 -2.16
C ALA A 261 3.55 -0.15 -1.45
N GLY A 262 4.41 0.87 -1.48
CA GLY A 262 4.19 2.17 -0.84
C GLY A 262 4.56 2.26 0.63
N TYR A 263 5.18 1.22 1.16
CA TYR A 263 5.49 1.12 2.59
C TYR A 263 6.99 1.11 2.83
N SER A 264 7.40 1.65 3.99
CA SER A 264 8.81 1.83 4.37
C SER A 264 9.14 1.27 5.77
N ASP A 265 8.20 0.49 6.30
CA ASP A 265 8.20 -0.15 7.61
C ASP A 265 8.10 -1.68 7.48
N TRP A 266 8.51 -2.24 6.34
CA TRP A 266 8.73 -3.67 6.20
C TRP A 266 9.83 -4.14 7.13
N ARG A 267 9.69 -5.36 7.62
CA ARG A 267 10.65 -6.00 8.53
C ARG A 267 10.68 -7.50 8.30
N LEU A 268 11.69 -8.14 8.87
CA LEU A 268 11.65 -9.58 9.07
C LEU A 268 10.49 -9.93 10.02
N PRO A 269 9.77 -11.03 9.77
CA PRO A 269 8.74 -11.50 10.69
C PRO A 269 9.36 -12.05 11.97
N THR A 270 8.63 -11.97 13.08
CA THR A 270 8.93 -12.83 14.23
C THR A 270 8.64 -14.29 13.87
N LEU A 271 9.18 -15.22 14.64
CA LEU A 271 8.86 -16.63 14.50
C LEU A 271 7.37 -16.89 14.70
N GLU A 272 6.72 -16.15 15.59
CA GLU A 272 5.28 -16.25 15.85
C GLU A 272 4.45 -15.81 14.64
N GLU A 273 4.83 -14.70 14.00
CA GLU A 273 4.20 -14.25 12.76
C GLU A 273 4.44 -15.21 11.60
N ALA A 274 5.68 -15.67 11.40
CA ALA A 274 6.01 -16.58 10.31
C ALA A 274 5.35 -17.96 10.46
N MET A 275 5.27 -18.48 11.69
CA MET A 275 4.57 -19.74 11.97
C MET A 275 3.06 -19.64 11.81
N SER A 276 2.49 -18.44 11.91
CA SER A 276 1.06 -18.25 11.65
C SER A 276 0.68 -18.61 10.22
N LEU A 277 1.59 -18.46 9.25
CA LEU A 277 1.37 -18.82 7.85
C LEU A 277 1.40 -20.34 7.59
N MET A 278 1.80 -21.14 8.58
CA MET A 278 1.99 -22.58 8.42
C MET A 278 0.64 -23.30 8.36
N GLU A 279 0.43 -24.06 7.30
CA GLU A 279 -0.76 -24.87 7.10
C GLU A 279 -0.55 -26.31 7.60
N PRO A 280 -1.57 -26.98 8.16
CA PRO A 280 -1.44 -28.38 8.61
C PRO A 280 -1.33 -29.38 7.46
N THR A 281 -1.69 -28.97 6.24
CA THR A 281 -1.57 -29.75 5.02
C THR A 281 -0.89 -28.93 3.93
N GLN A 282 -0.30 -29.61 2.94
CA GLN A 282 0.29 -28.95 1.79
C GLN A 282 -0.83 -28.34 0.92
N LYS A 283 -0.94 -27.01 0.92
CA LYS A 283 -1.97 -26.27 0.16
C LYS A 283 -1.43 -25.60 -1.09
N ASN A 284 -0.11 -25.43 -1.20
CA ASN A 284 0.52 -24.73 -2.32
C ASN A 284 1.58 -25.60 -3.00
N GLY A 285 1.13 -26.66 -3.69
CA GLY A 285 2.02 -27.67 -4.24
C GLY A 285 2.56 -28.59 -3.15
N ASP A 286 3.88 -28.66 -2.99
CA ASP A 286 4.56 -29.40 -1.93
C ASP A 286 4.75 -28.59 -0.63
N LEU A 287 4.19 -27.37 -0.57
CA LEU A 287 4.39 -26.45 0.55
C LEU A 287 3.19 -26.38 1.49
N TYR A 288 3.49 -26.36 2.79
CA TYR A 288 2.59 -26.15 3.93
C TYR A 288 2.32 -24.65 4.15
N ILE A 289 1.87 -23.97 3.11
CA ILE A 289 1.47 -22.56 3.12
C ILE A 289 0.29 -22.38 2.15
N ASP A 290 -0.55 -21.37 2.37
CA ASP A 290 -1.68 -21.08 1.48
C ASP A 290 -1.23 -20.71 0.05
N SER A 291 -2.05 -21.10 -0.92
CA SER A 291 -1.85 -20.83 -2.37
C SER A 291 -1.86 -19.34 -2.76
N VAL A 292 -2.28 -18.46 -1.85
CA VAL A 292 -2.19 -17.01 -2.04
C VAL A 292 -0.74 -16.55 -2.20
N PHE A 293 0.22 -17.22 -1.56
CA PHE A 293 1.65 -16.89 -1.58
C PHE A 293 2.39 -17.55 -2.74
N ASP A 294 3.48 -16.92 -3.19
CA ASP A 294 4.36 -17.50 -4.19
C ASP A 294 5.15 -18.70 -3.64
N LYS A 295 5.38 -19.72 -4.48
CA LYS A 295 6.03 -20.99 -4.11
C LYS A 295 7.56 -20.91 -4.03
N THR A 296 8.18 -19.81 -4.45
CA THR A 296 9.64 -19.66 -4.46
C THR A 296 10.23 -19.76 -3.05
N GLN A 297 9.59 -19.10 -2.07
CA GLN A 297 10.11 -19.05 -0.70
C GLN A 297 9.69 -20.29 0.09
N ARG A 298 10.46 -21.36 -0.09
CA ARG A 298 10.25 -22.67 0.55
C ARG A 298 10.57 -22.70 2.05
N TRP A 299 11.40 -21.77 2.49
CA TRP A 299 11.72 -21.46 3.88
C TRP A 299 12.06 -19.97 3.99
N ILE A 300 11.86 -19.34 5.14
CA ILE A 300 12.13 -17.91 5.34
C ILE A 300 12.84 -17.62 6.66
N TRP A 301 13.73 -16.62 6.66
CA TRP A 301 14.30 -16.07 7.90
C TRP A 301 13.26 -15.37 8.76
N THR A 302 13.49 -15.42 10.07
CA THR A 302 12.77 -14.62 11.07
C THR A 302 13.74 -13.69 11.80
N VAL A 303 13.24 -12.65 12.45
CA VAL A 303 14.06 -11.77 13.29
C VAL A 303 14.48 -12.43 14.61
N ASP A 304 13.73 -13.45 15.04
CA ASP A 304 13.99 -14.14 16.31
C ASP A 304 15.20 -15.08 16.21
N LYS A 305 15.82 -15.34 17.37
CA LYS A 305 16.98 -16.21 17.46
C LYS A 305 16.84 -17.19 18.61
N GLU A 306 17.25 -18.43 18.37
CA GLU A 306 17.42 -19.46 19.39
C GLU A 306 18.58 -19.07 20.32
N SER A 307 19.65 -18.53 19.73
CA SER A 307 20.80 -17.97 20.43
C SER A 307 21.49 -16.91 19.56
N ALA A 308 22.50 -16.21 20.10
CA ALA A 308 23.19 -15.13 19.40
C ALA A 308 23.68 -15.49 17.98
N SER A 309 24.04 -16.75 17.75
CA SER A 309 24.54 -17.26 16.47
C SER A 309 23.56 -18.17 15.73
N ARG A 310 22.33 -18.33 16.23
CA ARG A 310 21.34 -19.25 15.66
C ARG A 310 20.01 -18.55 15.40
N PRO A 311 19.82 -17.91 14.23
CA PRO A 311 18.53 -17.33 13.85
C PRO A 311 17.48 -18.41 13.59
N TRP A 312 16.24 -18.13 13.96
CA TRP A 312 15.11 -18.99 13.63
C TRP A 312 14.71 -18.80 12.16
N PHE A 313 14.31 -19.90 11.52
CA PHE A 313 13.64 -19.92 10.22
C PHE A 313 12.37 -20.75 10.28
N VAL A 314 11.47 -20.50 9.33
CA VAL A 314 10.26 -21.31 9.10
C VAL A 314 10.39 -22.03 7.76
N GLY A 315 10.15 -23.34 7.75
CA GLY A 315 10.29 -24.22 6.60
C GLY A 315 8.95 -24.72 6.07
N PHE A 316 8.37 -24.02 5.09
CA PHE A 316 7.12 -24.42 4.46
C PHE A 316 7.23 -25.72 3.64
N LEU A 317 8.42 -26.09 3.17
CA LEU A 317 8.62 -27.38 2.48
C LEU A 317 8.45 -28.58 3.43
N PHE A 318 8.92 -28.46 4.67
CA PHE A 318 8.92 -29.55 5.65
C PHE A 318 7.84 -29.41 6.72
N GLY A 319 7.14 -28.27 6.75
CA GLY A 319 6.08 -27.97 7.69
C GLY A 319 6.60 -27.68 9.10
N ASP A 320 7.78 -27.07 9.24
CA ASP A 320 8.49 -26.96 10.51
C ASP A 320 9.15 -25.59 10.74
N CYS A 321 9.83 -25.44 11.89
CA CYS A 321 10.73 -24.33 12.18
C CYS A 321 11.99 -24.84 12.92
N GLY A 322 13.10 -24.11 12.77
CA GLY A 322 14.40 -24.52 13.29
C GLY A 322 15.38 -23.35 13.45
N GLY A 323 16.43 -23.57 14.24
CA GLY A 323 17.58 -22.66 14.31
C GLY A 323 18.62 -22.98 13.24
N GLY A 324 18.92 -22.00 12.39
CA GLY A 324 20.01 -22.06 11.39
C GLY A 324 21.31 -21.47 11.92
N SER A 325 22.36 -21.46 11.12
CA SER A 325 23.60 -20.72 11.35
C SER A 325 23.53 -19.31 10.74
N LEU A 326 24.31 -18.35 11.25
CA LEU A 326 24.41 -17.00 10.66
C LEU A 326 24.96 -16.99 9.22
N ASP A 327 25.66 -18.05 8.82
CA ASP A 327 26.25 -18.19 7.49
C ASP A 327 25.36 -18.99 6.53
N ASP A 328 24.26 -19.58 7.03
CA ASP A 328 23.27 -20.23 6.18
C ASP A 328 22.54 -19.19 5.32
N SER A 329 21.97 -19.65 4.20
CA SER A 329 21.18 -18.81 3.31
C SER A 329 19.77 -19.38 3.13
N THR A 330 18.75 -18.53 3.32
CA THR A 330 17.36 -18.82 3.00
C THR A 330 16.70 -17.60 2.36
N TYR A 331 15.45 -17.69 1.98
CA TYR A 331 14.68 -16.57 1.48
C TYR A 331 14.29 -15.61 2.61
N VAL A 332 13.89 -14.42 2.20
CA VAL A 332 13.23 -13.45 3.07
C VAL A 332 11.84 -13.20 2.52
N ARG A 333 10.83 -13.19 3.40
CA ARG A 333 9.49 -12.68 3.11
C ARG A 333 9.18 -11.64 4.17
N ALA A 334 9.10 -10.38 3.78
CA ALA A 334 8.87 -9.32 4.73
C ALA A 334 7.40 -9.25 5.17
N VAL A 335 7.22 -8.75 6.40
CA VAL A 335 5.92 -8.46 7.01
C VAL A 335 5.91 -7.01 7.49
N ARG A 336 4.73 -6.45 7.72
CA ARG A 336 4.52 -5.19 8.45
C ARG A 336 3.25 -5.23 9.28
#